data_AF-A0A7Y5E2H4-F1
#
_entry.id   AF-A0A7Y5E2H4-F1
#
_cell.length_a   1.000
_cell.length_b   1.000
_cell.length_c   1.000
_cell.angle_alpha   90.00
_cell.angle_beta   90.00
_cell.angle_gamma   90.00
#
_symmetry.space_group_name_H-M   'P 1'
#
loop_
_entity.id
_entity.type
_entity.pdbx_description
1 polymer ?
#
loop_
_entity_poly.entity_id
_entity_poly.type
_entity_poly.pdbx_seq_one_letter_code
_entity_poly.pdbx_strand_id
1 'polypeptide(L)'
;ALAGPHGFPGEPPSAAAIAASTDGSSEDGGEAVESDWQLAHWMGLREGGVIDDQDHDRSWIWNEGFPAEISAFEGSRTVLVGPSRIQRGWRAGRIFSGMKGRVEVLGAMPEPEVRALLGRILAAV
;
A
#
# COMPACT_ATOMS: atom_id res chain seq x y z
N ALA A 1 0.91 -3.37 12.79
CA ALA A 1 0.82 -3.50 11.32
C ALA A 1 -0.26 -2.54 10.81
N LEU A 2 -0.23 -2.19 9.52
CA LEU A 2 -1.28 -1.36 8.92
C LEU A 2 -2.54 -2.17 8.57
N ALA A 3 -2.42 -3.47 8.25
CA ALA A 3 -3.59 -4.34 8.17
C ALA A 3 -4.12 -4.67 9.57
N GLY A 4 -5.43 -4.59 9.76
CA GLY A 4 -6.11 -4.87 11.02
C GLY A 4 -7.09 -3.77 11.48
N PRO A 5 -7.56 -3.82 12.75
CA PRO A 5 -8.70 -3.02 13.24
C PRO A 5 -8.53 -1.49 13.21
N HIS A 6 -7.32 -1.00 12.96
CA HIS A 6 -7.00 0.43 12.95
C HIS A 6 -6.38 0.90 11.63
N GLY A 7 -6.42 0.08 10.58
CA GLY A 7 -5.91 0.46 9.26
C GLY A 7 -6.67 -0.25 8.13
N PHE A 8 -5.96 -0.95 7.26
CA PHE A 8 -6.58 -1.63 6.11
C PHE A 8 -7.34 -2.89 6.55
N PRO A 9 -8.44 -3.26 5.87
CA PRO A 9 -9.08 -4.55 6.08
C PRO A 9 -8.10 -5.72 5.95
N GLY A 10 -8.35 -6.80 6.69
CA GLY A 10 -7.54 -8.03 6.66
C GLY A 10 -6.86 -8.33 7.98
N GLU A 11 -6.31 -9.54 8.06
CA GLU A 11 -5.57 -10.00 9.23
C GLU A 11 -4.17 -9.33 9.29
N PRO A 12 -3.71 -8.91 10.47
CA PRO A 12 -2.34 -8.45 10.65
C PRO A 12 -1.34 -9.56 10.25
N PRO A 13 -0.22 -9.22 9.59
CA PRO A 13 0.88 -10.16 9.37
C PRO A 13 1.43 -10.72 10.69
N SER A 14 2.07 -11.88 10.62
CA SER A 14 2.70 -12.53 11.77
C SER A 14 3.75 -11.59 12.42
N ALA A 15 4.03 -11.82 13.72
CA ALA A 15 5.09 -11.09 14.40
C ALA A 15 6.47 -11.29 13.74
N ALA A 16 6.73 -12.46 13.16
CA ALA A 16 7.96 -12.76 12.44
C ALA A 16 8.05 -11.96 11.14
N ALA A 17 6.97 -11.89 10.37
CA ALA A 17 6.89 -11.07 9.16
C ALA A 17 7.09 -9.57 9.46
N ILE A 18 6.52 -9.08 10.56
CA ILE A 18 6.73 -7.69 11.01
C ILE A 18 8.21 -7.47 11.37
N ALA A 19 8.80 -8.33 12.19
CA ALA A 19 10.21 -8.23 12.59
C ALA A 19 11.16 -8.30 11.39
N ALA A 20 10.87 -9.19 10.43
CA ALA A 20 11.62 -9.33 9.19
C ALA A 20 11.54 -8.07 8.31
N SER A 21 10.47 -7.29 8.41
CA SER A 21 10.27 -6.04 7.66
C SER A 21 10.79 -4.78 8.39
N THR A 22 11.07 -4.87 9.70
CA THR A 22 11.55 -3.74 10.51
C THR A 22 13.05 -3.83 10.79
N ASP A 23 13.44 -4.51 11.87
CA ASP A 23 14.77 -4.48 12.46
C ASP A 23 15.20 -5.83 13.04
N GLY A 24 14.33 -6.84 12.97
CA GLY A 24 14.65 -8.22 13.32
C GLY A 24 15.52 -8.90 12.27
N SER A 25 16.04 -10.07 12.64
CA SER A 25 16.67 -11.01 11.72
C SER A 25 15.66 -11.50 10.69
N SER A 26 16.00 -11.38 9.43
CA SER A 26 15.24 -11.95 8.32
C SER A 26 16.02 -13.15 7.81
N GLU A 27 15.38 -14.31 7.72
CA GLU A 27 15.95 -15.42 6.94
C GLU A 27 15.93 -15.05 5.45
N ASP A 28 16.87 -15.60 4.66
CA ASP A 28 16.90 -15.38 3.22
C ASP A 28 15.54 -15.76 2.61
N GLY A 29 14.88 -14.77 2.00
CA GLY A 29 13.62 -14.97 1.30
C GLY A 29 12.35 -14.88 2.14
N GLY A 30 12.43 -14.71 3.47
CA GLY A 30 11.29 -14.27 4.29
C GLY A 30 10.04 -15.16 4.36
N GLU A 31 9.16 -14.88 5.34
CA GLU A 31 7.82 -15.47 5.39
C GLU A 31 6.97 -14.95 4.21
N ALA A 32 6.18 -15.82 3.60
CA ALA A 32 5.18 -15.38 2.61
C ALA A 32 4.02 -14.68 3.33
N VAL A 33 3.76 -13.44 2.95
CA VAL A 33 2.63 -12.64 3.44
C VAL A 33 1.67 -12.43 2.29
N GLU A 34 0.38 -12.41 2.59
CA GLU A 34 -0.69 -12.22 1.61
C GLU A 34 -1.60 -11.05 2.00
N SER A 35 -2.32 -10.51 1.03
CA SER A 35 -3.31 -9.46 1.26
C SER A 35 -4.60 -9.66 0.46
N ASP A 36 -5.70 -9.26 1.10
CA ASP A 36 -7.04 -9.17 0.50
C ASP A 36 -7.30 -7.79 -0.14
N TRP A 37 -6.27 -6.96 -0.21
CA TRP A 37 -6.27 -5.62 -0.81
C TRP A 37 -5.16 -5.48 -1.85
N GLN A 38 -5.34 -4.50 -2.74
CA GLN A 38 -4.34 -4.11 -3.74
C GLN A 38 -3.98 -2.65 -3.61
N LEU A 39 -2.73 -2.35 -3.98
CA LEU A 39 -2.18 -1.01 -4.01
C LEU A 39 -2.30 -0.45 -5.42
N ALA A 40 -2.79 0.78 -5.53
CA ALA A 40 -2.96 1.47 -6.79
C ALA A 40 -2.36 2.87 -6.73
N HIS A 41 -1.86 3.33 -7.88
CA HIS A 41 -1.54 4.73 -8.06
C HIS A 41 -2.81 5.57 -8.06
N TRP A 42 -2.73 6.79 -7.54
CA TRP A 42 -3.84 7.75 -7.60
C TRP A 42 -4.32 8.01 -9.04
N MET A 43 -3.43 7.86 -10.02
CA MET A 43 -3.68 8.07 -11.45
C MET A 43 -4.67 7.04 -12.04
N GLY A 44 -4.79 5.88 -11.40
CA GLY A 44 -5.75 4.84 -11.78
C GLY A 44 -7.17 5.11 -11.31
N LEU A 45 -7.41 6.09 -10.44
CA LEU A 45 -8.75 6.35 -9.91
C LEU A 45 -9.72 6.80 -11.02
N ARG A 46 -10.93 6.26 -10.99
CA ARG A 46 -12.07 6.65 -11.82
C ARG A 46 -13.28 6.92 -10.94
N GLU A 47 -14.32 7.52 -11.53
CA GLU A 47 -15.58 7.78 -10.84
C GLU A 47 -16.14 6.51 -10.17
N GLY A 48 -16.83 6.69 -9.05
CA GLY A 48 -17.37 5.57 -8.26
C GLY A 48 -16.32 4.80 -7.44
N GLY A 49 -15.06 5.25 -7.41
CA GLY A 49 -13.99 4.59 -6.66
C GLY A 49 -13.39 3.38 -7.36
N VAL A 50 -13.61 3.28 -8.68
CA VAL A 50 -13.06 2.19 -9.50
C VAL A 50 -11.62 2.50 -9.85
N ILE A 51 -10.75 1.49 -9.83
CA ILE A 51 -9.39 1.58 -10.38
C ILE A 51 -9.42 1.10 -11.83
N ASP A 52 -8.82 1.89 -12.73
CA ASP A 52 -8.64 1.55 -14.14
C ASP A 52 -7.80 0.27 -14.29
N ASP A 53 -8.27 -0.61 -15.16
CA ASP A 53 -7.69 -1.93 -15.40
C ASP A 53 -7.27 -2.08 -16.88
N GLN A 54 -7.24 -0.99 -17.64
CA GLN A 54 -6.75 -0.99 -19.03
C GLN A 54 -5.27 -0.60 -19.09
N ASP A 55 -4.86 0.37 -18.28
CA ASP A 55 -3.47 0.82 -18.18
C ASP A 55 -2.89 0.39 -16.82
N HIS A 56 -2.42 -0.85 -16.78
CA HIS A 56 -1.95 -1.48 -15.54
C HIS A 56 -0.74 -0.77 -14.93
N ASP A 57 0.20 -0.32 -15.76
CA ASP A 57 1.44 0.32 -15.30
C ASP A 57 1.14 1.69 -14.68
N ARG A 58 0.15 2.41 -15.20
CA ARG A 58 -0.30 3.68 -14.63
C ARG A 58 -1.20 3.52 -13.40
N SER A 59 -1.85 2.37 -13.26
CA SER A 59 -2.94 2.19 -12.28
C SER A 59 -2.54 1.37 -11.06
N TRP A 60 -1.76 0.31 -11.23
CA TRP A 60 -1.46 -0.66 -10.18
C TRP A 60 -0.02 -0.54 -9.68
N ILE A 61 0.14 -0.65 -8.36
CA ILE A 61 1.44 -0.84 -7.72
C ILE A 61 1.56 -2.33 -7.42
N TRP A 62 2.56 -2.99 -8.02
CA TRP A 62 2.69 -4.44 -7.94
C TRP A 62 3.44 -4.90 -6.69
N ASN A 63 2.91 -5.94 -6.04
CA ASN A 63 3.41 -6.55 -4.80
C ASN A 63 3.56 -5.51 -3.67
N GLU A 64 4.72 -5.42 -3.03
CA GLU A 64 5.02 -4.39 -2.02
C GLU A 64 5.20 -3.00 -2.64
N GLY A 65 5.55 -2.95 -3.93
CA GLY A 65 6.03 -1.78 -4.64
C GLY A 65 7.39 -1.29 -4.14
N PHE A 66 8.03 -0.43 -4.91
CA PHE A 66 9.15 0.38 -4.43
C PHE A 66 8.68 1.80 -4.13
N PRO A 67 9.15 2.44 -3.03
CA PRO A 67 8.80 3.83 -2.75
C PRO A 67 9.09 4.78 -3.92
N ALA A 68 10.13 4.51 -4.71
CA ALA A 68 10.49 5.31 -5.88
C ALA A 68 9.45 5.23 -7.02
N GLU A 69 8.68 4.14 -7.09
CA GLU A 69 7.67 3.91 -8.13
C GLU A 69 6.34 4.60 -7.78
N ILE A 70 6.09 4.88 -6.50
CA ILE A 70 4.84 5.52 -6.07
C ILE A 70 4.80 6.98 -6.54
N SER A 71 3.91 7.27 -7.48
CA SER A 71 3.62 8.62 -7.96
C SER A 71 3.18 9.57 -6.85
N ALA A 72 3.69 10.80 -6.91
CA ALA A 72 3.26 11.87 -6.01
C ALA A 72 1.96 12.53 -6.50
N PHE A 73 1.09 12.88 -5.57
CA PHE A 73 -0.04 13.79 -5.75
C PHE A 73 0.14 14.96 -4.77
N GLU A 74 0.09 16.20 -5.28
CA GLU A 74 0.29 17.41 -4.45
C GLU A 74 1.57 17.36 -3.59
N GLY A 75 2.65 16.79 -4.13
CA GLY A 75 3.96 16.69 -3.45
C GLY A 75 4.11 15.52 -2.47
N SER A 76 3.07 14.73 -2.24
CA SER A 76 3.11 13.55 -1.37
C SER A 76 2.93 12.27 -2.18
N ARG A 77 3.71 11.22 -1.88
CA ARG A 77 3.51 9.90 -2.48
C ARG A 77 2.19 9.32 -2.01
N THR A 78 1.29 9.05 -2.95
CA THR A 78 -0.09 8.69 -2.64
C THR A 78 -0.41 7.31 -3.18
N VAL A 79 -0.87 6.44 -2.28
CA VAL A 79 -1.31 5.08 -2.58
C VAL A 79 -2.80 4.99 -2.31
N LEU A 80 -3.54 4.47 -3.27
CA LEU A 80 -4.92 4.02 -3.07
C LEU A 80 -4.90 2.56 -2.63
N VAL A 81 -5.68 2.24 -1.60
CA VAL A 81 -5.86 0.86 -1.14
C VAL A 81 -7.30 0.47 -1.44
N GLY A 82 -7.45 -0.51 -2.32
CA GLY A 82 -8.74 -0.98 -2.81
C GLY A 82 -8.93 -2.47 -2.59
N PRO A 83 -10.17 -2.97 -2.77
CA PRO A 83 -10.46 -4.39 -2.70
C PRO A 83 -9.64 -5.14 -3.75
N SER A 84 -9.13 -6.31 -3.37
CA SER A 84 -8.35 -7.13 -4.28
C SER A 84 -9.24 -7.85 -5.29
N ARG A 85 -8.84 -7.83 -6.57
CA ARG A 85 -9.43 -8.69 -7.63
C ARG A 85 -8.72 -10.04 -7.75
N ILE A 86 -7.50 -10.15 -7.22
CA ILE A 86 -6.64 -11.33 -7.26
C ILE A 86 -5.77 -11.39 -6.00
N GLN A 87 -5.61 -12.56 -5.40
CA GLN A 87 -4.77 -12.72 -4.21
C GLN A 87 -3.36 -12.19 -4.46
N ARG A 88 -2.90 -11.29 -3.59
CA ARG A 88 -1.55 -10.75 -3.64
C ARG A 88 -0.74 -11.37 -2.52
N GLY A 89 0.53 -11.63 -2.80
CA GLY A 89 1.45 -12.08 -1.80
C GLY A 89 2.87 -11.72 -2.15
N TRP A 90 3.70 -11.67 -1.12
CA TRP A 90 5.08 -11.26 -1.20
C TRP A 90 5.91 -11.85 -0.07
N ARG A 91 7.22 -11.59 -0.06
CA ARG A 91 8.13 -12.12 0.96
C ARG A 91 8.46 -11.03 1.96
N ALA A 92 8.00 -11.19 3.19
CA ALA A 92 8.32 -10.27 4.27
C ALA A 92 9.82 -10.21 4.50
N GLY A 93 10.39 -9.02 4.49
CA GLY A 93 11.83 -8.89 4.52
C GLY A 93 12.28 -7.50 4.13
N ARG A 94 13.60 -7.35 4.05
CA ARG A 94 14.26 -6.15 3.59
C ARG A 94 15.31 -6.55 2.58
N ILE A 95 15.36 -5.83 1.47
CA ILE A 95 16.36 -6.07 0.42
C ILE A 95 17.78 -5.92 0.99
N PHE A 96 17.96 -4.96 1.90
CA PHE A 96 19.21 -4.76 2.62
C PHE A 96 18.97 -5.03 4.11
N SER A 97 19.53 -6.12 4.63
CA SER A 97 19.33 -6.56 6.02
C SER A 97 19.73 -5.50 7.06
N GLY A 98 20.72 -4.66 6.74
CA GLY A 98 21.17 -3.55 7.58
C GLY A 98 20.30 -2.28 7.52
N MET A 99 19.38 -2.18 6.56
CA MET A 99 18.43 -1.07 6.50
C MET A 99 17.27 -1.39 7.44
N LYS A 100 16.96 -0.50 8.39
CA LYS A 100 15.83 -0.69 9.31
C LYS A 100 14.56 -0.05 8.73
N GLY A 101 13.46 -0.79 8.74
CA GLY A 101 12.14 -0.30 8.38
C GLY A 101 11.36 0.24 9.59
N ARG A 102 10.63 1.32 9.40
CA ARG A 102 9.66 1.85 10.38
C ARG A 102 8.43 2.39 9.65
N VAL A 103 7.26 2.10 10.20
CA VAL A 103 5.99 2.67 9.78
C VAL A 103 5.31 3.29 10.99
N GLU A 104 4.75 4.47 10.80
CA GLU A 104 4.01 5.21 11.82
C GLU A 104 2.75 5.80 11.19
N VAL A 105 1.63 5.67 11.90
CA VAL A 105 0.37 6.32 11.52
C VAL A 105 0.35 7.69 12.22
N LEU A 106 0.52 8.75 11.44
CA LEU A 106 0.53 10.13 11.95
C LEU A 106 -0.88 10.65 12.26
N GLY A 107 -1.89 10.10 11.60
CA GLY A 107 -3.29 10.45 11.81
C GLY A 107 -4.20 9.84 10.74
N ALA A 108 -5.50 9.82 11.03
CA ALA A 108 -6.53 9.51 10.06
C ALA A 108 -7.20 10.80 9.60
N MET A 109 -7.36 11.00 8.29
CA MET A 109 -8.08 12.16 7.78
C MET A 109 -9.59 12.01 8.02
N PRO A 110 -10.30 13.08 8.42
CA PRO A 110 -11.75 13.11 8.46
C PRO A 110 -12.38 12.84 7.09
N GLU A 111 -13.56 12.23 7.09
CA GLU A 111 -14.29 11.89 5.86
C GLU A 111 -14.46 13.07 4.87
N PRO A 112 -14.80 14.30 5.29
CA PRO A 112 -14.91 15.43 4.36
C PRO A 112 -13.59 15.77 3.66
N GLU A 113 -12.47 15.66 4.35
CA GLU A 113 -11.14 15.90 3.79
C GLU A 113 -10.76 14.81 2.79
N VAL A 114 -11.08 13.55 3.11
CA VAL A 114 -10.92 12.43 2.19
C VAL A 114 -11.74 12.65 0.91
N ARG A 115 -13.02 13.03 1.05
CA ARG A 115 -13.89 13.33 -0.12
C ARG A 115 -13.34 14.47 -0.97
N ALA A 116 -12.85 15.54 -0.35
CA ALA A 116 -12.23 16.65 -1.05
C ALA A 116 -10.94 16.23 -1.78
N LEU A 117 -10.09 15.41 -1.14
CA LEU A 117 -8.88 14.87 -1.77
C LEU A 117 -9.22 13.99 -2.97
N LEU A 118 -10.17 13.07 -2.83
CA LEU A 118 -10.62 12.21 -3.93
C LEU A 118 -11.19 13.03 -5.10
N GLY A 119 -11.94 14.09 -4.82
CA GLY A 119 -12.44 15.00 -5.86
C GLY A 119 -11.31 15.69 -6.64
N ARG A 120 -10.23 16.10 -5.97
CA ARG A 120 -9.06 16.68 -6.65
C ARG A 120 -8.28 15.65 -7.45
N ILE A 121 -8.15 14.43 -6.95
CA ILE A 121 -7.55 13.32 -7.69
C ILE A 121 -8.35 13.08 -8.98
N LEU A 122 -9.68 12.96 -8.89
CA LEU A 122 -10.55 12.73 -10.05
C LEU A 122 -10.49 13.87 -11.08
N ALA A 123 -10.29 15.12 -10.64
CA ALA A 123 -10.12 16.25 -11.56
C ALA A 123 -8.75 16.27 -12.27
N ALA A 124 -7.78 15.46 -11.82
CA ALA A 124 -6.41 15.45 -12.30
C ALA A 124 -6.05 14.23 -13.16
N VAL A 125 -6.96 13.26 -13.33
CA VAL A 125 -6.71 11.97 -14.02
C VAL A 125 -7.19 11.92 -15.45
#